data_AF-A6MKN8-F1
#
_entry.id   AF-A6MKN8-F1
#
_cell.length_a   1.000
_cell.length_b   1.000
_cell.length_c   1.000
_cell.angle_alpha   90.00
_cell.angle_beta   90.00
_cell.angle_gamma   90.00
#
_symmetry.space_group_name_H-M   'P 1'
#
loop_
_entity.id
_entity.type
_entity.pdbx_description
1 polymer ?
#
loop_
_entity_poly.entity_id
_entity_poly.type
_entity_poly.pdbx_seq_one_letter_code
_entity_poly.pdbx_strand_id
1 'polypeptide(L)'
;ARAGRQGQAITLVTQYDIHLVHAIEEQIQKKLEEFSVEEAEVLQILTQVNVVRRECEIKLEAAHFDEKKEINKRKQLILEGKDPDLEAKRKAELAKIKQKNRRFKEKVEETLQRRQKAGRAGHKRGPPRALPAVRSGPVPSQHPA
;
A
#
# COMPACT_ATOMS: atom_id res chain seq x y z
N ALA A 1 28.18 30.01 13.76
CA ALA A 1 28.05 30.65 12.43
C ALA A 1 28.94 29.95 11.40
N ARG A 2 28.37 29.31 10.37
CA ARG A 2 29.17 28.92 9.19
C ARG A 2 29.39 30.16 8.31
N ALA A 3 30.44 30.16 7.50
CA ALA A 3 30.91 31.32 6.74
C ALA A 3 29.76 32.17 6.15
N GLY A 4 29.74 33.45 6.52
CA GLY A 4 28.81 34.46 5.99
C GLY A 4 27.39 34.47 6.57
N ARG A 5 27.08 33.64 7.59
CA ARG A 5 25.73 33.59 8.18
C ARG A 5 25.77 33.65 9.70
N GLN A 6 24.91 34.48 10.29
CA GLN A 6 24.62 34.41 11.71
C GLN A 6 24.14 32.99 12.07
N GLY A 7 24.61 32.45 13.19
CA GLY A 7 24.21 31.12 13.63
C GLY A 7 24.63 30.89 15.07
N GLN A 8 23.71 30.35 15.85
CA GLN A 8 23.90 29.99 17.25
C GLN A 8 24.64 28.66 17.36
N ALA A 9 25.36 28.48 18.46
CA ALA A 9 25.99 27.23 18.85
C ALA A 9 25.57 26.92 20.28
N ILE A 10 24.99 25.75 20.49
CA ILE A 10 24.61 25.24 21.81
C ILE A 10 25.58 24.11 22.14
N THR A 11 26.19 24.18 23.32
CA THR A 11 27.11 23.14 23.81
C THR A 11 26.43 22.44 24.98
N LEU A 12 26.36 21.11 24.92
CA LEU A 12 25.87 20.30 26.02
C LEU A 12 27.07 19.91 26.88
N VAL A 13 27.01 20.25 28.17
CA VAL A 13 28.10 20.04 29.13
C VAL A 13 27.60 19.20 30.30
N THR A 14 28.47 18.35 30.82
CA THR A 14 28.22 17.60 32.05
C THR A 14 29.04 18.19 33.20
N GLN A 15 28.78 17.75 34.43
CA GLN A 15 29.53 18.18 35.61
C GLN A 15 31.04 17.86 35.54
N TYR A 16 31.46 16.96 34.64
CA TYR A 16 32.87 16.58 34.49
C TYR A 16 33.64 17.49 33.52
N ASP A 17 32.92 18.28 32.71
CA ASP A 17 33.51 19.05 31.60
C ASP A 17 33.96 20.46 32.02
N ILE A 18 33.97 20.77 33.32
CA ILE A 18 34.26 22.12 33.85
C ILE A 18 35.60 22.65 33.32
N HIS A 19 36.65 21.83 33.35
CA HIS A 19 37.97 22.22 32.85
C HIS A 19 37.98 22.49 31.34
N LEU A 20 37.19 21.73 30.57
CA LEU A 20 37.08 21.90 29.12
C LEU A 20 36.35 23.20 28.79
N VAL A 21 35.26 23.51 29.50
CA VAL A 21 34.53 24.76 29.33
C VAL A 21 35.44 25.96 29.61
N HIS A 22 36.18 25.95 30.72
CA HIS A 22 37.09 27.04 31.03
C HIS A 22 38.23 27.19 30.02
N ALA A 23 38.79 26.09 29.52
CA ALA A 23 39.81 26.14 28.47
C ALA A 23 39.25 26.74 27.17
N ILE A 24 38.01 26.39 26.81
CA ILE A 24 37.33 26.96 25.64
C ILE A 24 37.08 28.46 25.86
N GLU A 25 36.58 28.88 27.03
CA GLU A 25 36.34 30.28 27.37
C GLU A 25 37.61 31.14 27.28
N GLU A 26 38.74 30.61 27.74
CA GLU A 26 40.05 31.27 27.63
C GLU A 26 40.48 31.40 26.16
N GLN A 27 40.30 30.33 25.38
CA GLN A 27 40.66 30.32 23.96
C GLN A 27 39.81 31.28 23.10
N ILE A 28 38.50 31.35 23.36
CA ILE A 28 37.58 32.23 22.61
C ILE A 28 37.49 33.64 23.22
N GLN A 29 38.10 33.86 24.39
CA GLN A 29 38.09 35.10 25.16
C GLN A 29 36.66 35.63 25.43
N LYS A 30 35.71 34.71 25.62
CA LYS A 30 34.30 35.03 25.88
C LYS A 30 33.74 34.03 26.87
N LYS A 31 33.02 34.54 27.87
CA LYS A 31 32.26 33.69 28.79
C LYS A 31 31.05 33.09 28.11
N LEU A 32 30.87 31.79 28.30
CA LEU A 32 29.68 31.09 27.83
C LEU A 32 28.55 31.32 28.82
N GLU A 33 27.36 31.63 28.30
CA GLU A 33 26.17 31.85 29.10
C GLU A 33 25.30 30.59 29.10
N GLU A 34 24.68 30.31 30.23
CA GLU A 34 23.71 29.24 30.34
C GLU A 34 22.47 29.56 29.50
N PHE A 35 22.07 28.60 28.66
CA PHE A 35 20.85 28.72 27.90
C PHE A 35 19.69 28.18 28.72
N SER A 36 18.84 29.07 29.23
CA SER A 36 17.64 28.71 30.00
C SER A 36 16.62 27.99 29.12
N VAL A 37 16.01 26.93 29.66
CA VAL A 37 15.01 26.10 28.99
C VAL A 37 13.80 25.89 29.89
N GLU A 38 12.61 25.96 29.31
CA GLU A 38 11.35 25.70 30.02
C GLU A 38 11.03 24.21 30.02
N GLU A 39 11.03 23.59 31.21
CA GLU A 39 10.84 22.15 31.36
C GLU A 39 9.49 21.66 30.80
N ALA A 40 8.43 22.46 30.94
CA ALA A 40 7.10 22.13 30.43
C ALA A 40 7.08 21.95 28.91
N GLU A 41 7.79 22.80 28.16
CA GLU A 41 7.92 22.70 26.71
C GLU A 41 8.78 21.49 26.31
N VAL A 42 9.88 21.24 27.03
CA VAL A 42 10.78 20.12 26.79
C VAL A 42 10.04 18.78 26.93
N LEU A 43 9.21 18.63 27.96
CA LEU A 43 8.44 17.41 28.20
C LEU A 43 7.45 17.08 27.07
N GLN A 44 6.84 18.10 26.46
CA GLN A 44 5.94 17.91 25.32
C GLN A 44 6.68 17.34 24.10
N ILE A 45 7.91 17.80 23.86
CA ILE A 45 8.72 17.42 22.69
C ILE A 45 9.43 16.07 22.91
N LEU A 46 9.81 15.75 24.15
CA LEU A 46 10.56 14.54 24.50
C LEU A 46 9.87 13.26 23.99
N THR A 47 8.56 13.16 24.14
CA THR A 47 7.79 12.01 23.64
C THR A 47 7.87 11.90 22.11
N GLN A 48 7.73 13.02 21.41
CA GLN A 48 7.78 13.06 19.94
C GLN A 48 9.16 12.63 19.43
N VAL A 49 10.23 13.16 20.04
CA VAL A 49 11.61 12.80 19.67
C VAL A 49 11.88 11.31 19.88
N ASN A 50 11.41 10.73 20.98
CA ASN A 50 11.57 9.31 21.27
C ASN A 50 10.83 8.42 20.26
N VAL A 51 9.60 8.78 19.88
CA VAL A 51 8.82 8.05 18.87
C VAL A 51 9.54 8.12 17.52
N VAL A 52 9.96 9.31 17.09
CA VAL A 52 10.65 9.51 15.81
C VAL A 52 11.97 8.74 15.76
N ARG A 53 12.76 8.78 16.84
CA ARG A 53 14.01 8.01 16.92
C ARG A 53 13.76 6.52 16.73
N ARG A 54 12.77 5.96 17.45
CA ARG A 54 12.41 4.54 17.35
C ARG A 54 11.93 4.19 15.94
N GLU A 55 11.10 5.02 15.32
CA GLU A 55 10.67 4.80 13.95
C GLU A 55 11.82 4.83 12.95
N CYS A 56 12.77 5.76 13.13
CA CYS A 56 13.97 5.84 12.29
C CYS A 56 14.84 4.57 12.44
N GLU A 57 15.05 4.09 13.67
CA GLU A 57 15.75 2.82 13.92
C GLU A 57 15.06 1.65 13.21
N ILE A 58 13.73 1.52 13.36
CA ILE A 58 12.94 0.48 12.67
C ILE A 58 13.06 0.61 11.14
N LYS A 59 12.99 1.83 10.59
CA LYS A 59 13.10 2.07 9.15
C LYS A 59 14.49 1.68 8.62
N LEU A 60 15.55 2.02 9.35
CA LEU A 60 16.92 1.64 9.01
C LEU A 60 17.12 0.12 9.07
N GLU A 61 16.61 -0.54 10.11
CA GLU A 61 16.65 -2.01 10.22
C GLU A 61 15.86 -2.70 9.10
N ALA A 62 14.65 -2.20 8.80
CA ALA A 62 13.80 -2.76 7.76
C ALA A 62 14.40 -2.61 6.36
N ALA A 63 15.10 -1.50 6.07
CA ALA A 63 15.73 -1.25 4.78
C ALA A 63 16.77 -2.33 4.40
N HIS A 64 17.50 -2.87 5.37
CA HIS A 64 18.57 -3.84 5.14
C HIS A 64 18.17 -5.30 5.34
N PHE A 65 16.93 -5.59 5.74
CA PHE A 65 16.51 -6.94 6.14
C PHE A 65 16.55 -7.96 4.99
N ASP A 66 16.22 -7.54 3.76
CA ASP A 66 16.13 -8.44 2.61
C ASP A 66 17.30 -8.34 1.62
N GLU A 67 18.23 -7.39 1.80
CA GLU A 67 19.38 -7.24 0.91
C GLU A 67 20.22 -8.53 0.85
N LYS A 68 20.50 -9.13 2.02
CA LYS A 68 21.28 -10.37 2.09
C LYS A 68 20.55 -11.55 1.45
N LYS A 69 19.22 -11.61 1.56
CA LYS A 69 18.41 -12.66 0.91
C LYS A 69 18.37 -12.48 -0.60
N GLU A 70 18.18 -11.26 -1.09
CA GLU A 70 18.16 -10.96 -2.53
C GLU A 70 19.53 -11.19 -3.18
N ILE A 71 20.62 -10.83 -2.49
CA ILE A 71 21.99 -11.15 -2.92
C ILE A 71 22.19 -12.67 -2.99
N ASN A 72 21.76 -13.43 -1.98
CA ASN A 72 21.90 -14.88 -1.98
C ASN A 72 21.06 -15.56 -3.09
N LYS A 73 19.83 -15.09 -3.32
CA LYS A 73 19.00 -15.58 -4.45
C LYS A 73 19.66 -15.28 -5.79
N ARG A 74 20.18 -14.07 -5.99
CA ARG A 74 20.92 -13.71 -7.22
C ARG A 74 22.14 -14.60 -7.41
N LYS A 75 22.91 -14.86 -6.34
CA LYS A 75 24.07 -15.77 -6.38
C LYS A 75 23.67 -17.21 -6.71
N GLN A 76 22.56 -17.71 -6.18
CA GLN A 76 22.02 -19.04 -6.52
C GLN A 76 21.63 -19.13 -8.00
N LEU A 77 20.93 -18.12 -8.54
CA LEU A 77 20.53 -18.10 -9.96
C LEU A 77 21.75 -18.11 -10.90
N ILE A 78 22.79 -17.33 -10.55
CA ILE A 78 24.06 -17.33 -11.29
C ILE A 78 24.75 -18.70 -11.21
N LEU A 79 24.75 -19.35 -10.04
CA LEU A 79 25.34 -20.69 -9.86
C LEU A 79 24.56 -21.76 -10.65
N GLU A 80 23.25 -21.62 -10.78
CA GLU A 80 22.38 -22.46 -11.62
C GLU A 80 22.52 -22.17 -13.13
N GLY A 81 23.39 -21.23 -13.52
CA GLY A 81 23.64 -20.87 -14.92
C GLY A 81 22.53 -20.07 -15.59
N LYS A 82 21.61 -19.48 -14.80
CA LYS A 82 20.53 -18.62 -15.29
C LYS A 82 20.89 -17.16 -15.04
N ASP A 83 20.98 -16.38 -16.12
CA ASP A 83 21.17 -14.94 -16.00
C ASP A 83 19.91 -14.28 -15.40
N PRO A 84 20.01 -13.66 -14.21
CA PRO A 84 18.86 -13.14 -13.48
C PRO A 84 18.11 -12.05 -14.26
N ASP A 85 18.83 -11.27 -15.07
CA ASP A 85 18.24 -10.19 -15.88
C ASP A 85 17.45 -10.72 -17.09
N LEU A 86 17.84 -11.85 -17.66
CA LEU A 86 17.11 -12.48 -18.76
C LEU A 86 15.85 -13.19 -18.26
N GLU A 87 15.92 -13.83 -17.10
CA GLU A 87 14.78 -14.51 -16.50
C GLU A 87 13.71 -13.52 -16.01
N ALA A 88 14.13 -12.37 -15.47
CA ALA A 88 13.23 -11.27 -15.11
C ALA A 88 12.50 -10.69 -16.34
N LYS A 89 13.22 -10.48 -17.46
CA LYS A 89 12.62 -10.04 -18.74
C LYS A 89 11.60 -11.04 -19.27
N ARG A 90 11.92 -12.34 -19.25
CA ARG A 90 10.99 -13.42 -19.66
C ARG A 90 9.73 -13.46 -18.79
N LYS A 91 9.86 -13.37 -17.46
CA LYS A 91 8.70 -13.31 -16.56
C LYS A 91 7.82 -12.08 -16.81
N ALA A 92 8.44 -10.91 -17.01
CA ALA A 92 7.72 -9.68 -17.29
C ALA A 92 6.95 -9.75 -18.62
N GLU A 93 7.53 -10.37 -19.64
CA GLU A 93 6.89 -10.57 -20.93
C GLU A 93 5.71 -11.55 -20.84
N LEU A 94 5.90 -12.68 -20.17
CA LEU A 94 4.84 -13.66 -19.92
C LEU A 94 3.68 -13.05 -19.12
N ALA A 95 3.96 -12.18 -18.14
CA ALA A 95 2.94 -11.47 -17.38
C ALA A 95 2.12 -10.52 -18.27
N LYS A 96 2.77 -9.77 -19.17
CA LYS A 96 2.10 -8.91 -20.15
C LYS A 96 1.20 -9.71 -21.10
N ILE A 97 1.68 -10.85 -21.59
CA ILE A 97 0.92 -11.76 -22.45
C ILE A 97 -0.31 -12.31 -21.70
N LYS A 98 -0.12 -12.78 -20.46
CA LYS A 98 -1.22 -13.29 -19.62
C LYS A 98 -2.28 -12.22 -19.34
N GLN A 99 -1.87 -10.97 -19.09
CA GLN A 99 -2.79 -9.85 -18.88
C GLN A 99 -3.58 -9.52 -20.15
N LYS A 100 -2.92 -9.50 -21.32
CA LYS A 100 -3.60 -9.29 -22.62
C LYS A 100 -4.61 -10.40 -22.91
N ASN A 101 -4.25 -11.66 -22.69
CA ASN A 101 -5.15 -12.80 -22.90
C ASN A 101 -6.35 -12.77 -21.96
N ARG A 102 -6.16 -12.37 -20.70
CA ARG A 102 -7.25 -12.18 -19.74
C ARG A 102 -8.22 -11.09 -20.19
N ARG A 103 -7.70 -9.91 -20.55
CA ARG A 103 -8.51 -8.78 -21.06
C ARG A 103 -9.24 -9.13 -22.35
N PHE A 104 -8.62 -9.91 -23.23
CA PHE A 104 -9.25 -10.38 -24.45
C PHE A 104 -10.42 -11.33 -24.14
N LYS A 105 -10.21 -12.29 -23.23
CA LYS A 105 -11.25 -13.23 -22.80
C LYS A 105 -12.45 -12.51 -22.17
N GLU A 106 -12.20 -11.55 -21.29
CA GLU A 106 -13.24 -10.72 -20.66
C GLU A 106 -14.06 -9.93 -21.70
N LYS A 107 -13.41 -9.35 -22.72
CA LYS A 107 -14.10 -8.65 -23.83
C LYS A 107 -14.95 -9.58 -24.69
N VAL A 108 -14.46 -10.80 -24.95
CA VAL A 108 -15.20 -11.81 -25.72
C VAL A 108 -16.43 -12.28 -24.94
N GLU A 109 -16.31 -12.51 -23.64
CA GLU A 109 -17.43 -12.86 -22.77
C GLU A 109 -18.47 -11.71 -22.70
N GLU A 110 -18.02 -10.46 -22.56
CA GLU A 110 -18.91 -9.30 -22.54
C GLU A 110 -19.69 -9.13 -23.86
N THR A 111 -19.02 -9.30 -25.00
CA THR A 111 -19.67 -9.20 -26.32
C THR A 111 -20.66 -10.34 -26.57
N LEU A 112 -20.35 -11.57 -26.15
CA LEU A 112 -21.27 -12.71 -26.20
C LEU A 112 -22.51 -12.47 -25.33
N GLN A 113 -22.34 -11.94 -24.11
CA GLN A 113 -23.44 -11.63 -23.21
C GLN A 113 -24.33 -10.49 -23.75
N ARG A 114 -23.73 -9.43 -24.32
CA ARG A 114 -24.49 -8.35 -24.98
C ARG A 114 -25.32 -8.88 -26.15
N ARG A 115 -24.75 -9.77 -26.96
CA ARG A 115 -25.41 -10.37 -28.13
C ARG A 115 -26.55 -11.32 -27.73
N GLN A 116 -26.38 -12.10 -26.66
CA GLN A 116 -27.46 -12.94 -26.09
C GLN A 116 -28.60 -12.11 -25.48
N LYS A 117 -28.29 -11.00 -24.79
CA LYS A 117 -29.30 -10.08 -24.24
C LYS A 117 -30.10 -9.36 -25.34
N ALA A 118 -29.45 -8.94 -26.42
CA ALA A 118 -30.12 -8.35 -27.58
C ALA A 118 -31.05 -9.36 -28.30
N GLY A 119 -30.63 -10.63 -28.41
CA GLY A 119 -31.47 -11.70 -28.96
C GLY A 119 -32.70 -12.04 -28.11
N ARG A 120 -32.62 -11.88 -26.78
CA ARG A 120 -33.74 -12.11 -25.85
C ARG A 120 -34.79 -11.01 -25.83
N ALA A 121 -34.43 -9.77 -26.18
CA ALA A 121 -35.35 -8.62 -26.20
C ALA A 121 -36.34 -8.62 -27.38
N GLY A 122 -36.11 -9.45 -28.42
CA GLY A 122 -36.94 -9.53 -29.62
C GLY A 122 -38.19 -10.43 -29.53
N HIS A 123 -38.47 -11.09 -28.40
CA HIS A 123 -39.59 -12.03 -28.28
C HIS A 123 -40.62 -11.58 -27.21
N LYS A 124 -41.20 -10.38 -27.37
CA LYS A 124 -42.42 -10.01 -26.60
C LYS A 124 -43.65 -10.62 -27.28
N ARG A 125 -44.09 -11.78 -26.81
CA ARG A 125 -45.41 -12.35 -27.13
C ARG A 125 -46.48 -11.47 -26.47
N GLY A 126 -47.44 -10.98 -27.26
CA GLY A 126 -48.56 -10.16 -26.80
C GLY A 126 -49.46 -10.90 -25.79
N PRO A 127 -50.30 -10.19 -25.02
CA PRO A 127 -51.08 -10.78 -23.94
C PRO A 127 -52.15 -11.75 -24.48
N PRO A 128 -52.47 -12.84 -23.76
CA PRO A 128 -53.44 -13.83 -24.21
C PRO A 128 -54.87 -13.26 -24.14
N ARG A 129 -55.65 -13.50 -25.19
CA ARG A 129 -57.06 -13.12 -25.33
C ARG A 129 -57.92 -13.98 -24.39
N ALA A 130 -58.74 -13.35 -23.53
CA ALA A 130 -59.65 -14.05 -22.62
C ALA A 130 -60.77 -14.79 -23.38
N LEU A 131 -61.07 -16.02 -22.96
CA LEU A 131 -62.15 -16.87 -23.47
C LEU A 131 -63.48 -16.61 -22.72
N PRO A 132 -64.65 -16.74 -23.37
CA PRO A 132 -65.94 -16.44 -22.74
C PRO A 132 -66.43 -17.60 -21.85
N ALA A 133 -67.07 -17.25 -20.73
CA ALA A 133 -67.61 -18.18 -19.75
C ALA A 133 -68.87 -18.90 -20.27
N VAL A 134 -68.86 -20.23 -20.25
CA VAL A 134 -70.01 -21.09 -20.57
C VAL A 134 -70.75 -21.44 -19.28
N ARG A 135 -72.06 -21.16 -19.27
CA ARG A 135 -73.00 -21.43 -18.17
C ARG A 135 -73.16 -22.93 -17.90
N SER A 136 -73.13 -23.32 -16.62
CA SER A 136 -73.43 -24.65 -16.11
C SER A 136 -74.94 -24.93 -16.08
N GLY A 137 -75.38 -26.02 -16.69
CA GLY A 137 -76.70 -26.66 -16.49
C GLY A 137 -76.53 -28.04 -15.82
N PRO A 138 -77.49 -28.53 -15.04
CA PRO A 138 -77.30 -29.67 -14.13
C PRO A 138 -77.44 -31.02 -14.82
N VAL A 139 -76.62 -32.00 -14.40
CA VAL A 139 -76.62 -33.40 -14.85
C VAL A 139 -77.51 -34.23 -13.91
N PRO A 140 -78.41 -35.09 -14.43
CA PRO A 140 -79.28 -35.93 -13.60
C PRO A 140 -78.60 -37.23 -13.17
N SER A 141 -79.04 -37.69 -12.00
CA SER A 141 -78.67 -38.92 -11.31
C SER A 141 -79.15 -40.19 -12.02
N GLN A 142 -78.36 -41.27 -11.95
CA GLN A 142 -78.84 -42.65 -11.79
C GLN A 142 -77.67 -43.62 -11.54
N HIS A 143 -77.71 -44.25 -10.35
CA HIS A 143 -77.21 -45.59 -10.02
C HIS A 143 -78.20 -46.65 -10.62
N PRO A 144 -78.04 -47.99 -10.52
CA PRO A 144 -77.17 -48.77 -9.62
C PRO A 144 -76.56 -50.09 -10.19
N ALA A 145 -75.93 -50.81 -9.25
CA ALA A 145 -75.67 -52.26 -9.14
C ALA A 145 -74.47 -52.84 -9.89
#